data_AF-A0A1Z5LH16-F1
#
_entry.id   AF-A0A1Z5LH16-F1
#
_cell.length_a   1.000
_cell.length_b   1.000
_cell.length_c   1.000
_cell.angle_alpha   90.00
_cell.angle_beta   90.00
_cell.angle_gamma   90.00
#
_symmetry.space_group_name_H-M   'P 1'
#
loop_
_entity.id
_entity.type
_entity.pdbx_description
1 polymer ?
#
loop_
_entity_poly.entity_id
_entity_poly.type
_entity_poly.pdbx_seq_one_letter_code
_entity_poly.pdbx_strand_id
1 'polypeptide(L)'
;MLACVEGNLPRALPVWKKNTYAVGVVLASGGYPGSYPKGKVISGLEKATEHGVIIFHAGTAKSDNHIVTSGGRVMVCLALHSDLRTAKQLAQLGAEFVRFDGKFFRKDIAHRAIGKVCKKDPLTYSMSGVDIAAGDRLVKSILSMTDSTKRPGTMGSIGGFGGLFDLKAAGYKDPILVSGTDGVGTKLKIAHACHIHDTVGIDLVAMCVNDILVQGAEPLFFLDYFACGKLDPGVAKQVVAGIAEG
;
A
#
# COMPACT_ATOMS: atom_id res chain seq x y z
N MET A 1 -4.51 15.28 -24.12
CA MET A 1 -3.36 15.53 -25.03
C MET A 1 -3.44 16.92 -25.64
N LEU A 2 -4.54 17.28 -26.32
CA LEU A 2 -4.81 18.66 -26.80
C LEU A 2 -4.66 19.73 -25.70
N ALA A 3 -5.30 19.54 -24.55
CA ALA A 3 -5.16 20.46 -23.42
C ALA A 3 -3.72 20.64 -22.88
N CYS A 4 -2.83 19.65 -23.09
CA CYS A 4 -1.40 19.79 -22.74
C CYS A 4 -0.66 20.60 -23.81
N VAL A 5 -0.95 20.35 -25.09
CA VAL A 5 -0.37 21.08 -26.23
C VAL A 5 -0.78 22.55 -26.21
N GLU A 6 -2.01 22.84 -25.80
CA GLU A 6 -2.59 24.19 -25.79
C GLU A 6 -2.38 24.93 -24.46
N GLY A 7 -1.63 24.38 -23.51
CA GLY A 7 -1.39 25.01 -22.20
C GLY A 7 -2.63 25.14 -21.29
N ASN A 8 -3.72 24.45 -21.63
CA ASN A 8 -5.03 24.55 -20.96
C ASN A 8 -5.30 23.44 -19.94
N LEU A 9 -4.28 22.69 -19.53
CA LEU A 9 -4.41 21.58 -18.58
C LEU A 9 -5.14 21.95 -17.27
N PRO A 10 -4.92 23.14 -16.66
CA PRO A 10 -5.65 23.53 -15.45
C PRO A 10 -7.17 23.66 -15.64
N ARG A 11 -7.64 23.84 -16.88
CA ARG A 11 -9.07 23.97 -17.22
C ARG A 11 -9.70 22.67 -17.69
N ALA A 12 -8.89 21.67 -18.04
CA ALA A 12 -9.34 20.35 -18.49
C ALA A 12 -9.38 19.35 -17.31
N LEU A 13 -10.10 19.71 -16.25
CA LEU A 13 -10.23 18.85 -15.07
C LEU A 13 -11.06 17.59 -15.39
N PRO A 14 -10.69 16.43 -14.84
CA PRO A 14 -11.45 15.20 -15.05
C PRO A 14 -12.85 15.33 -14.43
N VAL A 15 -13.87 14.96 -15.21
CA VAL A 15 -15.25 14.88 -14.74
C VAL A 15 -15.53 13.47 -14.25
N TRP A 16 -15.84 13.33 -12.97
CA TRP A 16 -16.19 12.05 -12.37
C TRP A 16 -17.66 11.72 -12.61
N LYS A 17 -17.94 10.54 -13.18
CA LYS A 17 -19.31 10.01 -13.23
C LYS A 17 -19.72 9.53 -11.84
N LYS A 18 -20.57 10.31 -11.17
CA LYS A 18 -21.16 9.94 -9.88
C LYS A 18 -22.03 8.67 -10.03
N ASN A 19 -22.16 7.91 -8.95
CA ASN A 19 -23.00 6.70 -8.89
C ASN A 19 -22.70 5.69 -10.02
N THR A 20 -21.44 5.59 -10.43
CA THR A 20 -21.00 4.66 -11.47
C THR A 20 -19.77 3.92 -11.00
N TYR A 21 -19.85 2.60 -10.98
CA TYR A 21 -18.71 1.72 -10.75
C TYR A 21 -18.15 1.25 -12.09
N ALA A 22 -16.84 1.13 -12.16
CA ALA A 22 -16.12 0.60 -13.29
C ALA A 22 -15.36 -0.66 -12.87
N VAL A 23 -15.67 -1.81 -13.48
CA VAL A 23 -14.97 -3.08 -13.20
C VAL A 23 -14.34 -3.59 -14.48
N GLY A 24 -13.01 -3.73 -14.48
CA GLY A 24 -12.23 -4.24 -15.60
C GLY A 24 -11.64 -5.61 -15.29
N VAL A 25 -11.92 -6.59 -16.13
CA VAL A 25 -11.30 -7.93 -16.09
C VAL A 25 -10.27 -8.04 -17.21
N VAL A 26 -9.01 -8.23 -16.84
CA VAL A 26 -7.91 -8.40 -17.79
C VAL A 26 -7.87 -9.86 -18.27
N LEU A 27 -7.87 -10.06 -19.58
CA LEU A 27 -7.62 -11.36 -20.23
C LEU A 27 -6.14 -11.50 -20.55
N ALA A 28 -5.54 -12.62 -20.16
CA ALA A 28 -4.13 -12.91 -20.36
C ALA A 28 -3.89 -14.15 -21.24
N SER A 29 -2.78 -14.13 -21.97
CA SER A 29 -2.28 -15.24 -22.78
C SER A 29 -1.71 -16.35 -21.89
N GLY A 30 -2.04 -17.61 -22.19
CA GLY A 30 -1.55 -18.77 -21.46
C GLY A 30 -0.02 -18.81 -21.41
N GLY A 31 0.54 -18.93 -20.20
CA GLY A 31 1.98 -18.86 -19.94
C GLY A 31 2.46 -17.52 -19.37
N TYR A 32 1.67 -16.45 -19.43
CA TYR A 32 2.00 -15.18 -18.77
C TYR A 32 2.10 -15.32 -17.23
N PRO A 33 3.11 -14.73 -16.56
CA PRO A 33 4.09 -13.76 -17.07
C PRO A 33 5.35 -14.31 -17.72
N GLY A 34 5.47 -15.64 -17.86
CA GLY A 34 6.56 -16.31 -18.57
C GLY A 34 6.41 -16.28 -20.10
N SER A 35 6.89 -17.33 -20.77
CA SER A 35 6.78 -17.46 -22.23
C SER A 35 5.36 -17.82 -22.65
N TYR A 36 4.86 -17.19 -23.71
CA TYR A 36 3.52 -17.42 -24.26
C TYR A 36 3.53 -17.31 -25.79
N PRO A 37 2.74 -18.13 -26.50
CA PRO A 37 2.59 -18.01 -27.94
C PRO A 37 1.74 -16.78 -28.31
N LYS A 38 2.11 -16.12 -29.41
CA LYS A 38 1.34 -15.03 -30.03
C LYS A 38 0.54 -15.56 -31.21
N GLY A 39 -0.30 -14.72 -31.82
CA GLY A 39 -1.04 -15.03 -33.04
C GLY A 39 -2.31 -15.85 -32.81
N LYS A 40 -2.78 -16.00 -31.57
CA LYS A 40 -4.01 -16.75 -31.28
C LYS A 40 -5.22 -15.91 -31.66
N VAL A 41 -6.10 -16.44 -32.50
CA VAL A 41 -7.32 -15.75 -32.97
C VAL A 41 -8.25 -15.45 -31.78
N ILE A 42 -8.71 -14.21 -31.74
CA ILE A 42 -9.66 -13.70 -30.74
C ILE A 42 -11.04 -13.63 -31.39
N SER A 43 -12.04 -14.16 -30.70
CA SER A 43 -13.45 -14.15 -31.14
C SER A 43 -14.39 -13.77 -29.98
N GLY A 44 -15.65 -13.46 -30.29
CA GLY A 44 -16.69 -13.16 -29.30
C GLY A 44 -16.66 -11.74 -28.75
N LEU A 45 -15.98 -10.82 -29.45
CA LEU A 45 -15.89 -9.41 -29.09
C LEU A 45 -17.24 -8.71 -29.26
N GLU A 46 -17.94 -9.00 -30.36
CA GLU A 46 -19.24 -8.44 -30.71
C GLU A 46 -20.28 -8.77 -29.64
N LYS A 47 -20.32 -10.05 -29.23
CA LYS A 47 -21.20 -10.54 -28.18
C LYS A 47 -20.96 -9.85 -26.83
N ALA A 48 -19.70 -9.57 -26.48
CA ALA A 48 -19.38 -8.81 -25.28
C ALA A 48 -19.90 -7.36 -25.37
N THR A 49 -19.69 -6.70 -26.52
CA THR A 49 -20.16 -5.33 -26.73
C THR A 49 -21.69 -5.21 -26.77
N GLU A 50 -22.40 -6.18 -27.33
CA GLU A 50 -23.88 -6.25 -27.31
C GLU A 50 -24.45 -6.29 -25.90
N HIS A 51 -23.69 -6.83 -24.93
CA HIS A 51 -24.08 -6.89 -23.52
C HIS A 51 -23.53 -5.70 -22.70
N GLY A 52 -23.13 -4.62 -23.36
CA GLY A 52 -22.70 -3.37 -22.71
C GLY A 52 -21.28 -3.43 -22.12
N VAL A 53 -20.46 -4.41 -22.52
CA VAL A 53 -19.05 -4.49 -22.11
C VAL A 53 -18.18 -3.69 -23.07
N ILE A 54 -17.38 -2.78 -22.52
CA ILE A 54 -16.39 -2.00 -23.25
C ILE A 54 -15.09 -2.81 -23.32
N ILE A 55 -14.58 -3.07 -24.53
CA ILE A 55 -13.34 -3.79 -24.74
C ILE A 55 -12.18 -2.81 -24.96
N PHE A 56 -11.15 -2.89 -24.13
CA PHE A 56 -9.88 -2.20 -24.34
C PHE A 56 -8.83 -3.17 -24.84
N HIS A 57 -8.37 -2.95 -26.07
CA HIS A 57 -7.27 -3.69 -26.66
C HIS A 57 -5.93 -3.30 -26.02
N ALA A 58 -5.09 -4.29 -25.72
CA ALA A 58 -3.72 -4.08 -25.24
C ALA A 58 -2.75 -4.90 -26.10
N GLY A 59 -2.38 -6.10 -25.68
CA GLY A 59 -1.57 -7.04 -26.46
C GLY A 59 -2.36 -7.74 -27.56
N THR A 60 -2.93 -6.98 -28.52
CA THR A 60 -3.58 -7.52 -29.72
C THR A 60 -2.95 -6.98 -31.01
N ALA A 61 -3.05 -7.72 -32.10
CA ALA A 61 -2.67 -7.30 -33.45
C ALA A 61 -3.76 -7.70 -34.45
N LYS A 62 -3.74 -7.12 -35.67
CA LYS A 62 -4.58 -7.57 -36.79
C LYS A 62 -3.75 -8.50 -37.68
N SER A 63 -4.31 -9.64 -38.09
CA SER A 63 -3.72 -10.58 -39.04
C SER A 63 -4.82 -11.22 -39.88
N ASP A 64 -4.72 -11.17 -41.21
CA ASP A 64 -5.64 -11.82 -42.15
C ASP A 64 -7.12 -11.65 -41.78
N ASN A 65 -7.55 -10.40 -41.58
CA ASN A 65 -8.89 -9.98 -41.13
C ASN A 65 -9.33 -10.42 -39.73
N HIS A 66 -8.47 -11.08 -38.96
CA HIS A 66 -8.74 -11.46 -37.58
C HIS A 66 -7.97 -10.56 -36.61
N ILE A 67 -8.50 -10.46 -35.39
CA ILE A 67 -7.75 -9.91 -34.26
C ILE A 67 -7.07 -11.08 -33.56
N VAL A 68 -5.76 -10.96 -33.30
CA VAL A 68 -4.95 -12.01 -32.70
C VAL A 68 -4.20 -11.51 -31.46
N THR A 69 -3.79 -12.42 -30.57
CA THR A 69 -2.95 -12.09 -29.41
C THR A 69 -1.55 -11.64 -29.85
N SER A 70 -1.00 -10.60 -29.22
CA SER A 70 0.36 -10.09 -29.47
C SER A 70 1.16 -9.81 -28.19
N GLY A 71 0.53 -9.92 -27.02
CA GLY A 71 1.15 -9.69 -25.71
C GLY A 71 0.57 -10.56 -24.59
N GLY A 72 1.17 -10.46 -23.40
CA GLY A 72 0.77 -11.25 -22.24
C GLY A 72 -0.55 -10.80 -21.62
N ARG A 73 -0.76 -9.48 -21.49
CA ARG A 73 -2.06 -8.88 -21.17
C ARG A 73 -2.74 -8.51 -22.49
N VAL A 74 -3.73 -9.29 -22.88
CA VAL A 74 -4.31 -9.22 -24.23
C VAL A 74 -5.31 -8.06 -24.31
N MET A 75 -6.23 -7.98 -23.36
CA MET A 75 -7.28 -6.94 -23.33
C MET A 75 -7.95 -6.83 -21.98
N VAL A 76 -8.80 -5.81 -21.83
CA VAL A 76 -9.64 -5.59 -20.66
C VAL A 76 -11.11 -5.57 -21.06
N CYS A 77 -11.91 -6.41 -20.41
CA CYS A 77 -13.37 -6.36 -20.45
C CYS A 77 -13.85 -5.43 -19.33
N LEU A 78 -14.28 -4.22 -19.68
CA LEU A 78 -14.75 -3.21 -18.73
C LEU A 78 -16.28 -3.15 -18.75
N ALA A 79 -16.92 -3.22 -17.60
CA ALA A 79 -18.33 -2.89 -17.46
C ALA A 79 -18.51 -1.68 -16.54
N LEU A 80 -19.48 -0.84 -16.89
CA LEU A 80 -19.92 0.31 -16.11
C LEU A 80 -21.34 0.06 -15.62
N HIS A 81 -21.58 0.22 -14.32
CA HIS A 81 -22.93 0.09 -13.76
C HIS A 81 -23.07 0.87 -12.47
N SER A 82 -24.29 1.25 -12.09
CA SER A 82 -24.57 1.94 -10.82
C SER A 82 -24.42 1.05 -9.58
N ASP A 83 -24.39 -0.26 -9.79
CA ASP A 83 -24.16 -1.29 -8.78
C ASP A 83 -22.87 -2.06 -9.08
N LEU A 84 -22.02 -2.20 -8.07
CA LEU A 84 -20.71 -2.84 -8.20
C LEU A 84 -20.80 -4.36 -8.48
N ARG A 85 -21.81 -5.06 -7.95
CA ARG A 85 -21.99 -6.50 -8.20
C ARG A 85 -22.38 -6.73 -9.64
N THR A 86 -23.31 -5.93 -10.16
CA THR A 86 -23.71 -5.97 -11.57
C THR A 86 -22.56 -5.61 -12.48
N ALA A 87 -21.79 -4.53 -12.19
CA ALA A 87 -20.59 -4.19 -12.95
C ALA A 87 -19.59 -5.35 -13.00
N LYS A 88 -19.35 -6.03 -11.85
CA LYS A 88 -18.50 -7.22 -11.81
C LYS A 88 -19.06 -8.35 -12.69
N GLN A 89 -20.34 -8.69 -12.54
CA GLN A 89 -20.96 -9.79 -13.29
C GLN A 89 -20.90 -9.54 -14.80
N LEU A 90 -21.18 -8.32 -15.25
CA LEU A 90 -21.09 -7.93 -16.66
C LEU A 90 -19.64 -8.02 -17.18
N ALA A 91 -18.66 -7.52 -16.42
CA ALA A 91 -17.26 -7.61 -16.82
C ALA A 91 -16.77 -9.08 -16.92
N GLN A 92 -17.23 -9.95 -16.01
CA GLN A 92 -16.94 -11.38 -16.04
C GLN A 92 -17.64 -12.09 -17.19
N LEU A 93 -18.89 -11.72 -17.49
CA LEU A 93 -19.63 -12.25 -18.62
C LEU A 93 -18.93 -11.89 -19.94
N GLY A 94 -18.46 -10.64 -20.10
CA GLY A 94 -17.64 -10.23 -21.22
C GLY A 94 -16.35 -11.05 -21.34
N ALA A 95 -15.68 -11.29 -20.20
CA ALA A 95 -14.50 -12.14 -20.15
C ALA A 95 -14.76 -13.60 -20.55
N GLU A 96 -15.97 -14.14 -20.34
CA GLU A 96 -16.38 -15.46 -20.80
C GLU A 96 -16.73 -15.49 -22.30
N PHE A 97 -17.35 -14.43 -22.83
CA PHE A 97 -17.67 -14.31 -24.25
C PHE A 97 -16.43 -14.22 -25.14
N VAL A 98 -15.42 -13.44 -24.73
CA VAL A 98 -14.19 -13.33 -25.49
C VAL A 98 -13.38 -14.62 -25.40
N ARG A 99 -13.00 -15.20 -26.55
CA ARG A 99 -12.27 -16.47 -26.62
C ARG A 99 -10.99 -16.34 -27.42
N PHE A 100 -9.92 -16.92 -26.89
CA PHE A 100 -8.68 -17.24 -27.58
C PHE A 100 -7.99 -18.40 -26.84
N ASP A 101 -7.14 -19.12 -27.55
CA ASP A 101 -6.43 -20.30 -27.02
C ASP A 101 -5.53 -19.94 -25.83
N GLY A 102 -5.58 -20.75 -24.77
CA GLY A 102 -4.83 -20.50 -23.52
C GLY A 102 -5.30 -19.30 -22.69
N LYS A 103 -6.45 -18.68 -23.01
CA LYS A 103 -7.00 -17.56 -22.23
C LYS A 103 -7.15 -17.92 -20.76
N PHE A 104 -6.67 -17.05 -19.87
CA PHE A 104 -7.07 -17.07 -18.47
C PHE A 104 -7.32 -15.66 -17.93
N PHE A 105 -8.11 -15.59 -16.87
CA PHE A 105 -8.41 -14.36 -16.16
C PHE A 105 -8.81 -14.67 -14.72
N ARG A 106 -8.73 -13.66 -13.86
CA ARG A 106 -9.09 -13.79 -12.45
C ARG A 106 -10.60 -13.67 -12.25
N LYS A 107 -11.19 -14.58 -11.47
CA LYS A 107 -12.63 -14.59 -11.12
C LYS A 107 -12.95 -13.84 -9.81
N ASP A 108 -11.91 -13.40 -9.09
CA ASP A 108 -12.04 -12.71 -7.81
C ASP A 108 -11.98 -11.17 -7.94
N ILE A 109 -11.90 -10.63 -9.16
CA ILE A 109 -11.92 -9.19 -9.42
C ILE A 109 -13.17 -8.55 -8.78
N ALA A 110 -12.96 -7.38 -8.16
CA ALA A 110 -13.94 -6.62 -7.38
C ALA A 110 -14.53 -7.32 -6.13
N HIS A 111 -14.17 -8.57 -5.80
CA HIS A 111 -14.73 -9.30 -4.66
C HIS A 111 -14.53 -8.58 -3.32
N ARG A 112 -13.31 -8.07 -3.06
CA ARG A 112 -13.00 -7.28 -1.85
C ARG A 112 -13.79 -5.97 -1.80
N ALA A 113 -14.01 -5.33 -2.95
CA ALA A 113 -14.75 -4.08 -3.03
C ALA A 113 -16.26 -4.29 -2.83
N ILE A 114 -16.83 -5.40 -3.31
CA ILE A 114 -18.23 -5.76 -3.07
C ILE A 114 -18.52 -5.91 -1.57
N GLY A 115 -17.62 -6.54 -0.82
CA GLY A 115 -17.72 -6.62 0.63
C GLY A 115 -17.68 -5.26 1.33
N LYS A 116 -16.96 -4.29 0.75
CA LYS A 116 -16.82 -2.91 1.25
C LYS A 116 -17.95 -1.96 0.84
N VAL A 117 -18.57 -2.19 -0.33
CA VAL A 117 -19.62 -1.32 -0.90
C VAL A 117 -21.03 -1.78 -0.49
N CYS A 118 -21.24 -3.07 -0.22
CA CYS A 118 -22.58 -3.62 0.05
C CYS A 118 -22.98 -3.75 1.54
N LYS A 119 -22.34 -3.05 2.49
CA LYS A 119 -22.91 -2.80 3.83
C LYS A 119 -22.58 -1.36 4.26
N LYS A 120 -23.57 -0.67 4.84
CA LYS A 120 -23.54 0.75 5.28
C LYS A 120 -22.26 1.06 6.08
N ASP A 121 -21.36 1.84 5.47
CA ASP A 121 -20.75 3.06 6.01
C ASP A 121 -19.75 3.62 4.97
N PRO A 122 -19.53 4.95 4.90
CA PRO A 122 -18.61 5.56 3.94
C PRO A 122 -17.18 5.04 4.12
N LEU A 123 -16.50 4.76 3.00
CA LEU A 123 -15.12 4.28 2.97
C LEU A 123 -14.18 5.26 3.70
N THR A 124 -13.61 4.81 4.81
CA THR A 124 -12.57 5.55 5.55
C THR A 124 -11.20 4.92 5.27
N TYR A 125 -10.14 5.74 5.32
CA TYR A 125 -8.76 5.29 5.17
C TYR A 125 -8.41 4.16 6.17
N SER A 126 -9.07 4.12 7.33
CA SER A 126 -8.97 3.02 8.31
C SER A 126 -9.38 1.66 7.77
N MET A 127 -10.31 1.58 6.80
CA MET A 127 -10.72 0.32 6.15
C MET A 127 -9.67 -0.24 5.17
N SER A 128 -8.58 0.49 4.91
CA SER A 128 -7.39 0.00 4.20
C SER A 128 -6.36 -0.65 5.13
N GLY A 129 -6.62 -0.67 6.44
CA GLY A 129 -5.67 -1.08 7.47
C GLY A 129 -4.93 0.10 8.11
N VAL A 130 -5.13 1.32 7.60
CA VAL A 130 -4.46 2.53 8.08
C VAL A 130 -5.46 3.44 8.83
N ASP A 131 -5.65 3.18 10.11
CA ASP A 131 -6.48 4.03 10.97
C ASP A 131 -5.65 5.20 11.48
N ILE A 132 -5.68 6.34 10.75
CA ILE A 132 -5.01 7.58 11.16
C ILE A 132 -5.47 8.00 12.55
N ALA A 133 -6.75 7.86 12.88
CA ALA A 133 -7.24 8.22 14.19
C ALA A 133 -6.68 7.29 15.28
N ALA A 134 -6.45 6.00 14.98
CA ALA A 134 -5.72 5.11 15.88
C ALA A 134 -4.25 5.49 16.02
N GLY A 135 -3.60 5.91 14.93
CA GLY A 135 -2.25 6.47 14.94
C GLY A 135 -2.16 7.72 15.81
N ASP A 136 -3.05 8.69 15.62
CA ASP A 136 -3.11 9.92 16.41
C ASP A 136 -3.40 9.65 17.89
N ARG A 137 -4.29 8.68 18.18
CA ARG A 137 -4.55 8.22 19.56
C ARG A 137 -3.31 7.58 20.17
N LEU A 138 -2.59 6.75 19.41
CA LEU A 138 -1.34 6.15 19.85
C LEU A 138 -0.30 7.23 20.16
N VAL A 139 -0.05 8.16 19.22
CA VAL A 139 0.87 9.29 19.39
C VAL A 139 0.54 10.10 20.65
N LYS A 140 -0.74 10.44 20.87
CA LYS A 140 -1.18 11.12 22.09
C LYS A 140 -0.93 10.29 23.35
N SER A 141 -1.10 8.96 23.28
CA SER A 141 -0.95 8.07 24.43
C SER A 141 0.50 7.79 24.82
N ILE A 142 1.44 8.00 23.90
CA ILE A 142 2.88 7.81 24.11
C ILE A 142 3.64 9.12 24.33
N LEU A 143 2.96 10.28 24.18
CA LEU A 143 3.57 11.60 24.33
C LEU A 143 4.38 11.74 25.63
N SER A 144 3.85 11.27 26.76
CA SER A 144 4.56 11.33 28.04
C SER A 144 5.82 10.47 28.07
N MET A 145 5.82 9.33 27.36
CA MET A 145 6.97 8.42 27.25
C MET A 145 8.05 9.03 26.34
N THR A 146 7.65 9.68 25.25
CA THR A 146 8.61 10.39 24.39
C THR A 146 9.13 11.67 25.06
N ASP A 147 8.33 12.28 25.93
CA ASP A 147 8.75 13.47 26.66
C ASP A 147 9.73 13.15 27.79
N SER A 148 9.68 11.95 28.37
CA SER A 148 10.64 11.52 29.40
C SER A 148 12.04 11.27 28.86
N THR A 149 12.20 11.07 27.54
CA THR A 149 13.51 10.86 26.91
C THR A 149 14.17 12.15 26.40
N LYS A 150 13.53 13.31 26.62
CA LYS A 150 14.07 14.61 26.19
C LYS A 150 15.40 14.92 26.85
N ARG A 151 16.31 15.49 26.07
CA ARG A 151 17.63 15.94 26.53
C ARG A 151 18.00 17.29 25.91
N PRO A 152 19.05 17.98 26.39
CA PRO A 152 19.56 19.17 25.71
C PRO A 152 19.82 18.90 24.23
N GLY A 153 19.32 19.79 23.37
CA GLY A 153 19.33 19.63 21.91
C GLY A 153 17.99 19.15 21.31
N THR A 154 17.09 18.52 22.09
CA THR A 154 15.77 18.15 21.56
C THR A 154 14.95 19.38 21.19
N MET A 155 14.44 19.42 19.96
CA MET A 155 13.59 20.52 19.47
C MET A 155 12.18 20.03 19.14
N GLY A 156 11.18 20.70 19.72
CA GLY A 156 9.76 20.42 19.47
C GLY A 156 9.21 19.22 20.24
N SER A 157 8.11 18.66 19.74
CA SER A 157 7.43 17.49 20.28
C SER A 157 7.00 16.55 19.14
N ILE A 158 6.67 15.30 19.48
CA ILE A 158 6.12 14.34 18.52
C ILE A 158 4.83 14.89 17.86
N GLY A 159 4.63 14.56 16.58
CA GLY A 159 3.47 15.00 15.77
C GLY A 159 3.81 15.85 14.55
N GLY A 160 5.05 16.33 14.42
CA GLY A 160 5.57 16.96 13.21
C GLY A 160 6.05 15.94 12.15
N PHE A 161 6.38 16.41 10.94
CA PHE A 161 6.88 15.56 9.86
C PHE A 161 8.26 14.95 10.14
N GLY A 162 9.07 15.61 10.98
CA GLY A 162 10.39 15.13 11.37
C GLY A 162 10.75 15.64 12.77
N GLY A 163 11.54 14.84 13.49
CA GLY A 163 12.20 15.26 14.72
C GLY A 163 13.43 16.11 14.41
N LEU A 164 13.70 17.10 15.26
CA LEU A 164 14.84 18.00 15.11
C LEU A 164 15.74 17.89 16.36
N PHE A 165 17.05 17.90 16.14
CA PHE A 165 18.04 17.85 17.22
C PHE A 165 19.16 18.87 16.96
N ASP A 166 19.33 19.83 17.88
CA ASP A 166 20.37 20.85 17.83
C ASP A 166 21.62 20.38 18.58
N LEU A 167 22.65 20.01 17.80
CA LEU A 167 23.95 19.58 18.31
C LEU A 167 24.68 20.68 19.09
N LYS A 168 24.50 21.94 18.71
CA LYS A 168 25.12 23.08 19.41
C LYS A 168 24.46 23.28 20.76
N ALA A 169 23.13 23.23 20.83
CA ALA A 169 22.39 23.32 22.09
C ALA A 169 22.64 22.11 23.01
N ALA A 170 23.01 20.96 22.45
CA ALA A 170 23.47 19.79 23.20
C ALA A 170 24.93 19.89 23.69
N GLY A 171 25.66 20.95 23.31
CA GLY A 171 27.02 21.24 23.80
C GLY A 171 28.16 20.71 22.91
N TYR A 172 27.87 20.14 21.74
CA TYR A 172 28.91 19.62 20.85
C TYR A 172 29.57 20.74 20.03
N LYS A 173 30.89 20.60 19.85
CA LYS A 173 31.70 21.45 18.98
C LYS A 173 32.36 20.58 17.92
N ASP A 174 32.05 20.85 16.66
CA ASP A 174 32.56 20.10 15.49
C ASP A 174 32.31 18.57 15.59
N PRO A 175 31.06 18.12 15.79
CA PRO A 175 30.76 16.71 16.00
C PRO A 175 30.84 15.88 14.71
N ILE A 176 31.24 14.62 14.85
CA ILE A 176 31.02 13.56 13.86
C ILE A 176 29.79 12.77 14.28
N LEU A 177 28.88 12.53 13.34
CA LEU A 177 27.67 11.74 13.58
C LEU A 177 27.90 10.27 13.24
N VAL A 178 27.59 9.40 14.20
CA VAL A 178 27.50 7.95 14.02
C VAL A 178 26.02 7.58 14.04
N SER A 179 25.60 6.77 13.07
CA SER A 179 24.22 6.28 12.97
C SER A 179 24.22 4.78 12.75
N GLY A 180 23.27 4.09 13.37
CA GLY A 180 23.07 2.66 13.23
C GLY A 180 21.58 2.33 13.18
N THR A 181 21.26 1.16 12.66
CA THR A 181 19.90 0.63 12.64
C THR A 181 19.98 -0.88 12.81
N ASP A 182 19.14 -1.41 13.69
CA ASP A 182 19.01 -2.83 13.92
C ASP A 182 17.55 -3.18 14.29
N GLY A 183 17.26 -4.47 14.38
CA GLY A 183 15.98 -4.99 14.85
C GLY A 183 16.16 -6.05 15.94
N VAL A 184 15.10 -6.28 16.71
CA VAL A 184 15.07 -7.29 17.78
C VAL A 184 15.26 -8.72 17.26
N GLY A 185 14.90 -8.98 15.99
CA GLY A 185 15.06 -10.28 15.35
C GLY A 185 14.08 -11.34 15.85
N THR A 186 14.53 -12.61 15.85
CA THR A 186 13.66 -13.78 16.13
C THR A 186 13.14 -13.85 17.56
N LYS A 187 13.72 -13.08 18.51
CA LYS A 187 13.23 -12.96 19.89
C LYS A 187 11.77 -12.46 19.94
N LEU A 188 11.33 -11.69 18.94
CA LEU A 188 9.92 -11.28 18.82
C LEU A 188 8.95 -12.47 18.76
N LYS A 189 9.36 -13.64 18.24
CA LYS A 189 8.51 -14.84 18.25
C LYS A 189 8.22 -15.33 19.66
N ILE A 190 9.19 -15.20 20.57
CA ILE A 190 9.03 -15.57 21.99
C ILE A 190 8.12 -14.55 22.68
N ALA A 191 8.37 -13.24 22.46
CA ALA A 191 7.52 -12.18 22.98
C ALA A 191 6.04 -12.35 22.56
N HIS A 192 5.79 -12.72 21.30
CA HIS A 192 4.45 -13.07 20.81
C HIS A 192 3.85 -14.29 21.51
N ALA A 193 4.63 -15.36 21.69
CA ALA A 193 4.15 -16.58 22.33
C ALA A 193 3.86 -16.40 23.83
N CYS A 194 4.61 -15.51 24.49
CA CYS A 194 4.46 -15.21 25.92
C CYS A 194 3.46 -14.08 26.20
N HIS A 195 3.01 -13.33 25.18
CA HIS A 195 2.20 -12.13 25.33
C HIS A 195 2.86 -11.04 26.21
N ILE A 196 4.19 -10.91 26.12
CA ILE A 196 4.99 -9.92 26.86
C ILE A 196 5.68 -9.03 25.81
N HIS A 197 5.37 -7.73 25.80
CA HIS A 197 5.82 -6.78 24.78
C HIS A 197 6.47 -5.51 25.33
N ASP A 198 6.49 -5.33 26.64
CA ASP A 198 7.03 -4.14 27.31
C ASP A 198 8.56 -4.13 27.40
N THR A 199 9.23 -5.29 27.30
CA THR A 199 10.69 -5.37 27.36
C THR A 199 11.38 -5.41 26.00
N VAL A 200 10.66 -5.72 24.91
CA VAL A 200 11.30 -5.86 23.59
C VAL A 200 11.77 -4.53 23.01
N GLY A 201 11.22 -3.42 23.49
CA GLY A 201 11.70 -2.08 23.15
C GLY A 201 13.10 -1.80 23.73
N ILE A 202 13.38 -2.29 24.94
CA ILE A 202 14.70 -2.18 25.57
C ILE A 202 15.72 -2.98 24.76
N ASP A 203 15.36 -4.19 24.34
CA ASP A 203 16.20 -5.02 23.47
C ASP A 203 16.51 -4.29 22.14
N LEU A 204 15.51 -3.62 21.55
CA LEU A 204 15.68 -2.86 20.31
C LEU A 204 16.70 -1.72 20.48
N VAL A 205 16.57 -0.93 21.54
CA VAL A 205 17.48 0.19 21.80
C VAL A 205 18.88 -0.32 22.12
N ALA A 206 19.00 -1.34 22.97
CA ALA A 206 20.27 -1.91 23.37
C ALA A 206 21.10 -2.44 22.18
N MET A 207 20.47 -3.08 21.20
CA MET A 207 21.16 -3.54 19.97
C MET A 207 21.80 -2.37 19.23
N CYS A 208 21.05 -1.30 18.99
CA CYS A 208 21.54 -0.12 18.28
C CYS A 208 22.58 0.67 19.09
N VAL A 209 22.35 0.88 20.39
CA VAL A 209 23.20 1.70 21.25
C VAL A 209 24.56 1.04 21.49
N ASN A 210 24.58 -0.26 21.76
CA ASN A 210 25.84 -0.98 21.99
C ASN A 210 26.77 -0.93 20.77
N ASP A 211 26.21 -0.96 19.56
CA ASP A 211 26.97 -0.92 18.31
C ASP A 211 27.61 0.45 18.01
N ILE A 212 27.08 1.54 18.56
CA ILE A 212 27.71 2.86 18.43
C ILE A 212 28.70 3.14 19.57
N LEU A 213 28.46 2.57 20.75
CA LEU A 213 29.35 2.71 21.91
C LEU A 213 30.74 2.13 21.65
N VAL A 214 30.86 1.06 20.85
CA VAL A 214 32.18 0.50 20.48
C VAL A 214 33.05 1.46 19.66
N GLN A 215 32.45 2.48 19.04
CA GLN A 215 33.17 3.55 18.33
C GLN A 215 33.46 4.76 19.25
N GLY A 216 33.07 4.70 20.52
CA GLY A 216 33.16 5.81 21.47
C GLY A 216 32.11 6.91 21.24
N ALA A 217 31.04 6.63 20.48
CA ALA A 217 29.98 7.60 20.24
C ALA A 217 29.00 7.68 21.42
N GLU A 218 28.48 8.88 21.68
CA GLU A 218 27.40 9.10 22.65
C GLU A 218 26.03 9.00 21.96
N PRO A 219 25.08 8.19 22.46
CA PRO A 219 23.73 8.13 21.92
C PRO A 219 22.97 9.46 22.09
N LEU A 220 22.43 10.01 20.98
CA LEU A 220 21.76 11.32 20.99
C LEU A 220 20.24 11.23 20.95
N PHE A 221 19.70 10.53 19.95
CA PHE A 221 18.28 10.36 19.73
C PHE A 221 18.02 9.00 19.09
N PHE A 222 16.79 8.51 19.22
CA PHE A 222 16.37 7.23 18.68
C PHE A 222 15.11 7.41 17.83
N LEU A 223 15.05 6.70 16.70
CA LEU A 223 13.84 6.60 15.88
C LEU A 223 13.48 5.13 15.75
N ASP A 224 12.20 4.81 15.95
CA ASP A 224 11.68 3.47 15.76
C ASP A 224 10.77 3.36 14.53
N TYR A 225 10.67 2.14 14.00
CA TYR A 225 9.73 1.78 12.94
C TYR A 225 8.92 0.56 13.36
N PHE A 226 7.64 0.79 13.69
CA PHE A 226 6.72 -0.26 14.10
C PHE A 226 5.83 -0.71 12.92
N ALA A 227 5.93 -1.99 12.54
CA ALA A 227 5.12 -2.57 11.47
C ALA A 227 4.25 -3.73 11.97
N CYS A 228 2.97 -3.71 11.62
CA CYS A 228 2.02 -4.78 11.96
C CYS A 228 0.92 -4.90 10.89
N GLY A 229 0.26 -6.06 10.83
CA GLY A 229 -0.87 -6.26 9.91
C GLY A 229 -2.13 -5.48 10.31
N LYS A 230 -2.35 -5.32 11.61
CA LYS A 230 -3.38 -4.47 12.20
C LYS A 230 -2.83 -3.89 13.50
N LEU A 231 -2.94 -2.57 13.65
CA LEU A 231 -2.48 -1.88 14.85
C LEU A 231 -3.32 -2.28 16.06
N ASP A 232 -2.66 -2.85 17.06
CA ASP A 232 -3.16 -2.96 18.43
C ASP A 232 -2.49 -1.85 19.26
N PRO A 233 -3.22 -0.79 19.65
CA PRO A 233 -2.64 0.31 20.42
C PRO A 233 -2.10 -0.11 21.79
N GLY A 234 -2.64 -1.16 22.40
CA GLY A 234 -2.18 -1.66 23.70
C GLY A 234 -0.79 -2.29 23.60
N VAL A 235 -0.61 -3.17 22.61
CA VAL A 235 0.70 -3.78 22.31
C VAL A 235 1.70 -2.72 21.86
N ALA A 236 1.31 -1.84 20.93
CA ALA A 236 2.20 -0.78 20.45
C ALA A 236 2.67 0.14 21.60
N LYS A 237 1.78 0.48 22.53
CA LYS A 237 2.13 1.28 23.71
C LYS A 237 3.12 0.56 24.63
N GLN A 238 2.98 -0.76 24.83
CA GLN A 238 3.96 -1.54 25.60
C GLN A 238 5.34 -1.51 24.95
N VAL A 239 5.40 -1.72 23.63
CA VAL A 239 6.67 -1.68 22.88
C VAL A 239 7.33 -0.29 22.99
N VAL A 240 6.57 0.79 22.79
CA VAL A 240 7.08 2.16 22.92
C VAL A 240 7.52 2.48 24.35
N ALA A 241 6.83 1.95 25.37
CA ALA A 241 7.26 2.11 26.76
C ALA A 241 8.64 1.47 26.98
N GLY A 242 8.87 0.28 26.43
CA GLY A 242 10.20 -0.36 26.46
C GLY A 242 11.26 0.43 25.70
N ILE A 243 10.91 1.04 24.56
CA ILE A 243 11.84 1.89 23.79
C ILE A 243 12.19 3.16 24.57
N ALA A 244 11.23 3.74 25.30
CA ALA A 244 11.48 4.95 26.09
C ALA A 244 12.29 4.68 27.37
N GLU A 245 12.21 3.46 27.92
CA GLU A 245 12.99 3.03 29.08
C GLU A 245 14.43 2.64 28.71
N GLY A 246 14.62 2.00 27.56
CA GLY A 246 15.93 1.55 27.06
C GLY A 246 16.81 2.69 26.57
#